data_AF-A0A7C7YY50-F1
#
_entry.id   AF-A0A7C7YY50-F1
#
_cell.length_a   1.000
_cell.length_b   1.000
_cell.length_c   1.000
_cell.angle_alpha   90.00
_cell.angle_beta   90.00
_cell.angle_gamma   90.00
#
_symmetry.space_group_name_H-M   'P 1'
#
loop_
_entity.id
_entity.type
_entity.pdbx_description
1 polymer ?
#
loop_
_entity_poly.entity_id
_entity_poly.type
_entity_poly.pdbx_seq_one_letter_code
_entity_poly.pdbx_strand_id
1 'polypeptide(L)'
;MTLIHRQVAELRQGGWPVLARKARRLPFWVWQITLTAAVLPLVIACRLARPWRLVRFGFFTTDRIGHFIFDLEYFLSDQALLFPETKRIDLFFFERPPANTQLALMCRRHVFVNPAIRYLFLANQWLPGGDDHRLLPARHLHASRDKQGILHRGAAQLAFTEVENCRGRAYLEMLGCDDPGKVICLVVRDSAYLVNARADRDWSYHNFRDTSIDDYCQIAQTLAEKGYWILRMGKKVHRPLKVGHPRVVDYACRTDRCDFLDVWLMANCFFAISTGLGLDSVADAFRRPQVFVNYLPLMDMEAWGEYLTVPKILSWADSGRSLTLAEQAAHSSLNADHYQKQGINIQDLSSTDISDAVMEFEARLTGQWRLSDDEVALHQRFWTAMRACPEFDHYHGWIHPEARVGTGYLRQAQASLFAQVSDSARA
;
A
#
# COMPACT_ATOMS: atom_id res chain seq x y z
N MET A 1 29.07 -9.16 -0.44
CA MET A 1 29.88 -8.90 -1.66
C MET A 1 29.97 -7.39 -1.87
N THR A 2 31.16 -6.81 -1.75
CA THR A 2 31.38 -5.36 -1.91
C THR A 2 30.93 -4.87 -3.30
N LEU A 3 30.47 -3.62 -3.38
CA LEU A 3 30.00 -2.98 -4.61
C LEU A 3 30.98 -3.19 -5.78
N ILE A 4 32.28 -3.19 -5.47
CA ILE A 4 33.38 -3.41 -6.41
C ILE A 4 33.35 -4.82 -7.02
N HIS A 5 33.14 -5.88 -6.22
CA HIS A 5 33.06 -7.25 -6.74
C HIS A 5 31.88 -7.44 -7.71
N ARG A 6 30.74 -6.79 -7.43
CA ARG A 6 29.56 -6.84 -8.30
C ARG A 6 29.79 -6.06 -9.60
N GLN A 7 30.44 -4.89 -9.52
CA GLN A 7 30.79 -4.08 -10.68
C GLN A 7 31.79 -4.78 -11.61
N VAL A 8 32.75 -5.52 -11.05
CA VAL A 8 33.73 -6.34 -11.79
C VAL A 8 33.07 -7.57 -12.40
N ALA A 9 32.16 -8.24 -11.71
CA ALA A 9 31.40 -9.38 -12.24
C ALA A 9 30.52 -8.98 -13.44
N GLU A 10 29.82 -7.84 -13.35
CA GLU A 10 29.02 -7.29 -14.46
C GLU A 10 29.86 -6.91 -15.69
N LEU A 11 31.07 -6.40 -15.48
CA LEU A 11 32.00 -6.07 -16.57
C LEU A 11 32.55 -7.33 -17.25
N ARG A 12 32.78 -8.39 -16.47
CA ARG A 12 33.22 -9.70 -16.99
C ARG A 12 32.12 -10.42 -17.79
N GLN A 13 30.86 -10.32 -17.38
CA GLN A 13 29.73 -10.95 -18.08
C GLN A 13 29.20 -10.13 -19.27
N GLY A 14 29.31 -8.80 -19.24
CA GLY A 14 28.65 -7.91 -20.20
C GLY A 14 29.56 -7.20 -21.21
N GLY A 15 30.88 -7.37 -21.12
CA GLY A 15 31.85 -6.89 -22.11
C GLY A 15 31.81 -5.37 -22.40
N TRP A 16 32.21 -4.99 -23.62
CA TRP A 16 32.32 -3.60 -24.08
C TRP A 16 31.02 -2.77 -23.98
N PRO A 17 29.83 -3.30 -24.28
CA PRO A 17 28.57 -2.55 -24.12
C PRO A 17 28.29 -2.12 -22.67
N VAL A 18 28.62 -2.96 -21.69
CA VAL A 18 28.46 -2.63 -20.26
C VAL A 18 29.49 -1.60 -19.82
N LEU A 19 30.74 -1.70 -20.30
CA LEU A 19 31.78 -0.71 -20.05
C LEU A 19 31.41 0.66 -20.66
N ALA A 20 30.98 0.71 -21.92
CA ALA A 20 30.54 1.93 -22.59
C ALA A 20 29.34 2.59 -21.87
N ARG A 21 28.37 1.79 -21.39
CA ARG A 21 27.25 2.28 -20.58
C ARG A 21 27.69 2.85 -19.23
N LYS A 22 28.69 2.23 -18.57
CA LYS A 22 29.26 2.73 -17.31
C LYS A 22 30.08 4.01 -17.54
N ALA A 23 30.87 4.07 -18.61
CA ALA A 23 31.65 5.26 -19.01
C ALA A 23 30.75 6.45 -19.35
N ARG A 24 29.62 6.23 -20.05
CA ARG A 24 28.62 7.29 -20.30
C ARG A 24 27.97 7.86 -19.04
N ARG A 25 28.01 7.12 -17.92
CA ARG A 25 27.51 7.59 -16.61
C ARG A 25 28.59 8.30 -15.79
N LEU A 26 29.86 8.20 -16.17
CA LEU A 26 30.98 8.80 -15.43
C LEU A 26 30.84 10.33 -15.28
N PRO A 27 30.48 11.11 -16.33
CA PRO A 27 30.29 12.56 -16.18
C PRO A 27 29.17 12.90 -15.19
N PHE A 28 28.07 12.14 -15.19
CA PHE A 28 26.97 12.30 -14.25
C PHE A 28 27.43 12.05 -12.80
N TRP A 29 28.23 11.01 -12.56
CA TRP A 29 28.79 10.73 -11.24
C TRP A 29 29.77 11.80 -10.77
N VAL A 30 30.68 12.25 -11.65
CA VAL A 30 31.62 13.34 -11.35
C VAL A 30 30.84 14.60 -10.98
N TRP A 31 29.87 15.00 -11.80
CA TRP A 31 28.99 16.14 -11.53
C TRP A 31 28.28 16.01 -10.17
N GLN A 32 27.69 14.85 -9.89
CA GLN A 32 27.00 14.60 -8.62
C GLN A 32 27.95 14.70 -7.42
N ILE A 33 29.16 14.15 -7.52
CA ILE A 33 30.19 14.23 -6.47
C ILE A 33 30.63 15.69 -6.27
N THR A 34 30.91 16.42 -7.34
CA THR A 34 31.34 17.84 -7.27
C THR A 34 30.27 18.69 -6.59
N LEU A 35 28.99 18.55 -6.98
CA LEU A 35 27.91 19.30 -6.34
C LEU A 35 27.70 18.88 -4.88
N THR A 36 27.82 17.60 -4.56
CA THR A 36 27.71 17.11 -3.18
C THR A 36 28.85 17.67 -2.31
N ALA A 37 30.08 17.70 -2.83
CA ALA A 37 31.22 18.28 -2.14
C ALA A 37 31.05 19.79 -1.91
N ALA A 38 30.54 20.51 -2.91
CA ALA A 38 30.33 21.96 -2.84
C ALA A 38 29.36 22.38 -1.72
N VAL A 39 28.40 21.52 -1.35
CA VAL A 39 27.41 21.82 -0.29
C VAL A 39 27.80 21.31 1.10
N LEU A 40 28.96 20.66 1.26
CA LEU A 40 29.45 20.20 2.57
C LEU A 40 29.54 21.32 3.63
N PRO A 41 30.10 22.52 3.33
CA PRO A 41 30.16 23.60 4.32
C PRO A 41 28.78 24.02 4.83
N LEU A 42 27.77 24.01 3.95
CA LEU A 42 26.39 24.33 4.31
C LEU A 42 25.80 23.27 5.24
N VAL A 43 26.03 21.97 4.98
CA VAL A 43 25.58 20.89 5.87
C VAL A 43 26.24 21.02 7.25
N ILE A 44 27.53 21.34 7.32
CA ILE A 44 28.23 21.57 8.59
C ILE A 44 27.58 22.75 9.33
N ALA A 45 27.31 23.86 8.65
CA ALA A 45 26.61 25.00 9.25
C ALA A 45 25.22 24.61 9.78
N CYS A 46 24.44 23.83 9.04
CA CYS A 46 23.14 23.31 9.50
C CYS A 46 23.26 22.45 10.76
N ARG A 47 24.33 21.65 10.89
CA ARG A 47 24.59 20.84 12.09
C ARG A 47 24.98 21.67 13.29
N LEU A 48 25.85 22.66 13.09
CA LEU A 48 26.23 23.60 14.15
C LEU A 48 25.03 24.45 14.60
N ALA A 49 24.08 24.72 13.71
CA ALA A 49 22.85 25.44 14.03
C ALA A 49 21.80 24.63 14.83
N ARG A 50 22.03 23.32 15.03
CA ARG A 50 21.10 22.41 15.72
C ARG A 50 20.55 22.93 17.06
N PRO A 51 21.34 23.56 17.95
CA PRO A 51 20.82 24.04 19.24
C PRO A 51 19.70 25.08 19.10
N TRP A 52 19.65 25.83 17.98
CA TRP A 52 18.61 26.83 17.73
C TRP A 52 17.50 26.30 16.82
N ARG A 53 17.87 25.54 15.78
CA ARG A 53 16.90 24.98 14.82
C ARG A 53 17.47 23.73 14.16
N LEU A 54 16.72 22.62 14.25
CA LEU A 54 17.13 21.36 13.62
C LEU A 54 16.73 21.35 12.14
N VAL A 55 17.71 21.32 11.24
CA VAL A 55 17.47 21.18 9.80
C VAL A 55 17.65 19.73 9.39
N ARG A 56 16.63 19.11 8.82
CA ARG A 56 16.69 17.72 8.35
C ARG A 56 16.49 17.63 6.85
N PHE A 57 17.22 16.70 6.24
CA PHE A 57 17.13 16.40 4.81
C PHE A 57 16.49 15.04 4.64
N GLY A 58 15.44 14.97 3.83
CA GLY A 58 14.70 13.74 3.55
C GLY A 58 14.33 13.58 2.08
N PHE A 59 13.64 12.49 1.79
CA PHE A 59 13.14 12.20 0.45
C PHE A 59 11.85 11.40 0.51
N PHE A 60 11.10 11.44 -0.59
CA PHE A 60 9.98 10.54 -0.83
C PHE A 60 10.24 9.65 -2.04
N THR A 61 9.89 8.38 -1.93
CA THR A 61 9.88 7.45 -3.06
C THR A 61 8.57 7.57 -3.82
N THR A 62 8.57 8.41 -4.85
CA THR A 62 7.35 8.89 -5.52
C THR A 62 6.91 8.03 -6.72
N ASP A 63 7.71 7.06 -7.15
CA ASP A 63 7.45 6.23 -8.33
C ASP A 63 6.44 5.09 -8.07
N ARG A 64 5.93 4.99 -6.84
CA ARG A 64 4.86 4.08 -6.41
C ARG A 64 3.86 4.87 -5.57
N ILE A 65 2.62 5.00 -6.07
CA ILE A 65 1.60 5.84 -5.45
C ILE A 65 1.36 5.50 -3.97
N GLY A 66 1.28 4.20 -3.62
CA GLY A 66 1.00 3.76 -2.26
C GLY A 66 2.03 4.20 -1.23
N HIS A 67 3.30 3.85 -1.46
CA HIS A 67 4.38 4.32 -0.59
C HIS A 67 4.45 5.85 -0.56
N PHE A 68 4.26 6.53 -1.70
CA PHE A 68 4.36 7.98 -1.74
C PHE A 68 3.30 8.65 -0.84
N ILE A 69 2.03 8.27 -0.99
CA ILE A 69 0.96 8.91 -0.21
C ILE A 69 1.02 8.49 1.26
N PHE A 70 1.28 7.22 1.54
CA PHE A 70 1.40 6.73 2.91
C PHE A 70 2.54 7.46 3.62
N ASP A 71 3.75 7.48 3.05
CA ASP A 71 4.91 8.07 3.69
C ASP A 71 4.72 9.57 3.95
N LEU A 72 4.03 10.27 3.03
CA LEU A 72 3.70 11.69 3.17
C LEU A 72 2.69 11.93 4.29
N GLU A 73 1.54 11.26 4.25
CA GLU A 73 0.47 11.45 5.24
C GLU A 73 0.90 10.99 6.62
N TYR A 74 1.64 9.88 6.70
CA TYR A 74 2.21 9.39 7.95
C TYR A 74 3.19 10.39 8.56
N PHE A 75 4.08 10.96 7.74
CA PHE A 75 4.98 12.03 8.19
C PHE A 75 4.21 13.24 8.71
N LEU A 76 3.21 13.72 7.98
CA LEU A 76 2.41 14.89 8.40
C LEU A 76 1.64 14.60 9.69
N SER A 77 1.02 13.42 9.80
CA SER A 77 0.28 12.99 10.99
C SER A 77 1.20 12.85 12.21
N ASP A 78 2.37 12.23 12.04
CA ASP A 78 3.39 12.11 13.09
C ASP A 78 3.85 13.48 13.58
N GLN A 79 4.06 14.44 12.67
CA GLN A 79 4.42 15.80 13.03
C GLN A 79 3.32 16.52 13.81
N ALA A 80 2.08 16.45 13.32
CA ALA A 80 0.95 17.09 13.97
C ALA A 80 0.70 16.53 15.38
N LEU A 81 0.87 15.22 15.56
CA LEU A 81 0.59 14.54 16.82
C LEU A 81 1.73 14.64 17.84
N LEU A 82 2.98 14.39 17.42
CA LEU A 82 4.11 14.22 18.34
C LEU A 82 5.01 15.44 18.46
N PHE A 83 4.97 16.37 17.49
CA PHE A 83 5.94 17.47 17.42
C PHE A 83 5.36 18.84 17.03
N PRO A 84 4.18 19.26 17.55
CA PRO A 84 3.49 20.47 17.09
C PRO A 84 4.30 21.77 17.27
N GLU A 85 5.18 21.83 18.28
CA GLU A 85 5.90 23.05 18.69
C GLU A 85 7.40 23.03 18.38
N THR A 86 7.88 22.09 17.56
CA THR A 86 9.33 21.91 17.38
C THR A 86 9.93 22.88 16.38
N LYS A 87 11.02 23.57 16.78
CA LYS A 87 11.85 24.41 15.88
C LYS A 87 12.64 23.54 14.90
N ARG A 88 11.97 23.07 13.85
CA ARG A 88 12.55 22.23 12.81
C ARG A 88 12.41 22.88 11.43
N ILE A 89 13.26 22.46 10.50
CA ILE A 89 13.14 22.75 9.07
C ILE A 89 13.37 21.43 8.37
N ASP A 90 12.33 20.93 7.70
CA ASP A 90 12.41 19.67 6.96
C ASP A 90 12.39 19.96 5.47
N LEU A 91 13.43 19.49 4.80
CA LEU A 91 13.65 19.74 3.38
C LEU A 91 13.65 18.40 2.66
N PHE A 92 12.91 18.32 1.56
CA PHE A 92 12.71 17.07 0.82
C PHE A 92 13.14 17.18 -0.64
N PHE A 93 13.42 16.03 -1.24
CA PHE A 93 13.44 15.87 -2.70
C PHE A 93 12.63 14.62 -3.10
N PHE A 94 12.23 14.56 -4.37
CA PHE A 94 11.67 13.34 -4.94
C PHE A 94 12.79 12.47 -5.48
N GLU A 95 12.86 11.22 -5.00
CA GLU A 95 13.89 10.28 -5.43
C GLU A 95 13.78 9.94 -6.92
N ARG A 96 12.55 9.93 -7.44
CA ARG A 96 12.18 9.57 -8.81
C ARG A 96 11.05 10.48 -9.32
N PRO A 97 10.69 10.40 -10.61
CA PRO A 97 9.48 11.05 -11.11
C PRO A 97 8.23 10.52 -10.39
N PRO A 98 7.29 11.39 -9.97
CA PRO A 98 6.07 10.96 -9.31
C PRO A 98 5.17 10.09 -10.21
N ALA A 99 4.61 9.03 -9.64
CA ALA A 99 3.65 8.14 -10.29
C ALA A 99 2.27 8.77 -10.50
N ASN A 100 1.97 9.84 -9.74
CA ASN A 100 0.73 10.60 -9.78
C ASN A 100 1.02 12.10 -9.59
N THR A 101 0.60 12.92 -10.54
CA THR A 101 0.89 14.37 -10.53
C THR A 101 0.05 15.14 -9.50
N GLN A 102 -1.18 14.69 -9.22
CA GLN A 102 -2.01 15.31 -8.18
C GLN A 102 -1.38 15.16 -6.80
N LEU A 103 -0.90 13.96 -6.48
CA LEU A 103 -0.21 13.71 -5.21
C LEU A 103 1.08 14.53 -5.09
N ALA A 104 1.83 14.68 -6.18
CA ALA A 104 3.01 15.54 -6.20
C ALA A 104 2.68 17.04 -6.00
N LEU A 105 1.50 17.47 -6.44
CA LEU A 105 0.99 18.82 -6.19
C LEU A 105 0.62 18.99 -4.70
N MET A 106 -0.14 18.05 -4.14
CA MET A 106 -0.53 18.05 -2.73
C MET A 106 0.70 18.02 -1.81
N CYS A 107 1.69 17.17 -2.09
CA CYS A 107 2.95 17.11 -1.35
C CYS A 107 3.64 18.48 -1.28
N ARG A 108 3.77 19.19 -2.39
CA ARG A 108 4.41 20.51 -2.45
C ARG A 108 3.65 21.61 -1.71
N ARG A 109 2.35 21.42 -1.43
CA ARG A 109 1.57 22.36 -0.60
C ARG A 109 1.89 22.21 0.88
N HIS A 110 2.26 21.01 1.34
CA HIS A 110 2.50 20.71 2.75
C HIS A 110 3.98 20.73 3.14
N VAL A 111 4.89 20.39 2.24
CA VAL A 111 6.33 20.30 2.54
C VAL A 111 7.19 20.96 1.46
N PHE A 112 8.36 21.45 1.87
CA PHE A 112 9.32 22.01 0.93
C PHE A 112 10.03 20.89 0.15
N VAL A 113 9.78 20.82 -1.16
CA VAL A 113 10.42 19.84 -2.05
C VAL A 113 11.25 20.55 -3.12
N ASN A 114 12.56 20.27 -3.16
CA ASN A 114 13.45 20.76 -4.21
C ASN A 114 14.52 19.71 -4.58
N PRO A 115 14.76 19.44 -5.89
CA PRO A 115 15.78 18.46 -6.31
C PRO A 115 17.18 18.71 -5.75
N ALA A 116 17.57 19.96 -5.48
CA ALA A 116 18.88 20.31 -4.93
C ALA A 116 19.10 19.76 -3.51
N ILE A 117 18.02 19.49 -2.76
CA ILE A 117 18.11 18.89 -1.42
C ILE A 117 18.75 17.50 -1.47
N ARG A 118 18.70 16.81 -2.63
CA ARG A 118 19.43 15.55 -2.84
C ARG A 118 20.92 15.68 -2.52
N TYR A 119 21.56 16.77 -2.91
CA TYR A 119 22.98 16.98 -2.66
C TYR A 119 23.26 17.22 -1.18
N LEU A 120 22.39 17.93 -0.48
CA LEU A 120 22.48 18.12 0.98
C LEU A 120 22.30 16.80 1.73
N PHE A 121 21.34 15.99 1.31
CA PHE A 121 21.12 14.66 1.87
C PHE A 121 22.33 13.75 1.70
N LEU A 122 22.93 13.71 0.50
CA LEU A 122 24.15 12.94 0.24
C LEU A 122 25.35 13.46 1.02
N ALA A 123 25.55 14.78 1.06
CA ALA A 123 26.63 15.41 1.82
C ALA A 123 26.50 15.13 3.33
N ASN A 124 25.28 15.11 3.86
CA ASN A 124 25.01 14.71 5.23
C ASN A 124 25.42 13.25 5.52
N GLN A 125 25.35 12.36 4.52
CA GLN A 125 25.81 10.97 4.69
C GLN A 125 27.33 10.82 4.64
N TRP A 126 28.05 11.77 4.06
CA TRP A 126 29.52 11.74 4.00
C TRP A 126 30.16 12.13 5.34
N LEU A 127 29.42 12.80 6.22
CA LEU A 127 29.90 13.29 7.51
C LEU A 127 29.37 12.41 8.65
N PRO A 128 30.22 12.02 9.63
CA PRO A 128 29.81 11.19 10.77
C PRO A 128 28.76 11.88 11.64
N GLY A 129 27.89 11.12 12.31
CA GLY A 129 26.85 11.67 13.21
C GLY A 129 25.71 12.42 12.50
N GLY A 130 25.41 12.09 11.24
CA GLY A 130 24.38 12.75 10.44
C GLY A 130 22.95 12.30 10.67
N ASP A 131 22.71 11.32 11.53
CA ASP A 131 21.41 10.67 11.68
C ASP A 131 20.31 11.63 12.15
N ASP A 132 20.62 12.54 13.07
CA ASP A 132 19.67 13.56 13.57
C ASP A 132 19.21 14.52 12.46
N HIS A 133 20.01 14.68 11.41
CA HIS A 133 19.74 15.56 10.27
C HIS A 133 19.20 14.78 9.05
N ARG A 134 18.88 13.50 9.23
CA ARG A 134 18.38 12.61 8.18
C ARG A 134 16.92 12.26 8.45
N LEU A 135 16.09 12.43 7.43
CA LEU A 135 14.71 11.95 7.42
C LEU A 135 14.59 10.80 6.44
N LEU A 136 14.19 9.64 6.96
CA LEU A 136 13.85 8.47 6.16
C LEU A 136 12.32 8.35 6.10
N PRO A 137 11.75 8.09 4.92
CA PRO A 137 10.31 7.88 4.82
C PRO A 137 9.90 6.54 5.45
N ALA A 138 8.63 6.44 5.85
CA ALA A 138 8.07 5.27 6.54
C ALA A 138 8.34 3.94 5.81
N ARG A 139 8.38 3.94 4.47
CA ARG A 139 8.83 2.80 3.66
C ARG A 139 10.16 2.18 4.12
N HIS A 140 11.13 3.01 4.49
CA HIS A 140 12.46 2.56 4.89
C HIS A 140 12.55 2.17 6.37
N LEU A 141 11.60 2.63 7.19
CA LEU A 141 11.59 2.38 8.63
C LEU A 141 10.73 1.16 8.99
N HIS A 142 9.56 1.04 8.36
CA HIS A 142 8.54 0.04 8.68
C HIS A 142 7.68 -0.31 7.45
N ALA A 143 8.27 -0.28 6.25
CA ALA A 143 7.63 -0.71 5.00
C ALA A 143 6.30 -0.01 4.65
N SER A 144 6.12 1.25 5.10
CA SER A 144 4.87 2.01 4.96
C SER A 144 3.69 1.35 5.68
N ARG A 145 3.92 0.78 6.87
CA ARG A 145 2.88 0.21 7.76
C ARG A 145 2.72 1.04 9.01
N ASP A 146 1.48 1.34 9.42
CA ASP A 146 1.25 2.10 10.66
C ASP A 146 1.21 1.16 11.88
N LYS A 147 2.39 0.84 12.39
CA LYS A 147 2.52 -0.02 13.58
C LYS A 147 2.19 0.69 14.90
N GLN A 148 2.01 2.00 14.88
CA GLN A 148 1.80 2.80 16.10
C GLN A 148 0.36 3.33 16.19
N GLY A 149 -0.44 3.18 15.15
CA GLY A 149 -1.78 3.74 15.06
C GLY A 149 -1.77 5.27 14.92
N ILE A 150 -0.71 5.85 14.33
CA ILE A 150 -0.59 7.29 14.12
C ILE A 150 -1.74 7.80 13.26
N LEU A 151 -2.07 7.08 12.18
CA LEU A 151 -3.11 7.48 11.26
C LEU A 151 -4.48 7.52 11.98
N HIS A 152 -4.78 6.52 12.82
CA HIS A 152 -6.03 6.47 13.57
C HIS A 152 -6.19 7.59 14.62
N ARG A 153 -5.10 8.03 15.25
CA ARG A 153 -5.15 8.99 16.38
C ARG A 153 -5.48 10.43 15.98
N GLY A 154 -5.38 10.77 14.70
CA GLY A 154 -5.57 12.13 14.21
C GLY A 154 -6.37 12.19 12.91
N ALA A 155 -6.85 13.40 12.59
CA ALA A 155 -7.46 13.67 11.30
C ALA A 155 -6.42 13.56 10.17
N ALA A 156 -6.88 13.24 8.96
CA ALA A 156 -6.05 13.32 7.76
C ALA A 156 -5.44 14.72 7.61
N GLN A 157 -4.15 14.80 7.35
CA GLN A 157 -3.45 16.08 7.19
C GLN A 157 -3.48 16.56 5.73
N LEU A 158 -3.50 15.63 4.78
CA LEU A 158 -3.74 15.93 3.39
C LEU A 158 -5.20 16.36 3.17
N ALA A 159 -5.38 17.43 2.40
CA ALA A 159 -6.70 17.93 2.02
C ALA A 159 -6.74 18.40 0.56
N PHE A 160 -7.91 18.28 -0.06
CA PHE A 160 -8.20 18.90 -1.35
C PHE A 160 -8.62 20.35 -1.15
N THR A 161 -8.25 21.21 -2.10
CA THR A 161 -8.79 22.56 -2.20
C THR A 161 -10.27 22.54 -2.55
N GLU A 162 -10.97 23.64 -2.32
CA GLU A 162 -12.38 23.76 -2.68
C GLU A 162 -12.61 23.60 -4.19
N VAL A 163 -11.73 24.14 -5.03
CA VAL A 163 -11.78 23.96 -6.50
C VAL A 163 -11.63 22.49 -6.89
N GLU A 164 -10.71 21.76 -6.25
CA GLU A 164 -10.55 20.33 -6.47
C GLU A 164 -11.80 19.55 -6.04
N ASN A 165 -12.38 19.88 -4.88
CA ASN A 165 -13.62 19.27 -4.42
C ASN A 165 -14.81 19.54 -5.35
N CYS A 166 -14.95 20.76 -5.85
CA CYS A 166 -15.97 21.10 -6.85
C CYS A 166 -15.75 20.31 -8.15
N ARG A 167 -14.51 20.18 -8.61
CA ARG A 167 -14.18 19.39 -9.81
C ARG A 167 -14.51 17.91 -9.63
N GLY A 168 -14.21 17.34 -8.47
CA GLY A 168 -14.53 15.94 -8.17
C GLY A 168 -16.03 15.68 -8.08
N ARG A 169 -16.78 16.57 -7.42
CA ARG A 169 -18.25 16.52 -7.38
C ARG A 169 -18.87 16.65 -8.76
N ALA A 170 -18.42 17.61 -9.58
CA ALA A 170 -18.89 17.78 -10.94
C ALA A 170 -18.68 16.51 -11.81
N TYR A 171 -17.59 15.77 -11.56
CA TYR A 171 -17.37 14.48 -12.24
C TYR A 171 -18.39 13.43 -11.80
N LEU A 172 -18.73 13.35 -10.52
CA LEU A 172 -19.78 12.44 -10.04
C LEU A 172 -21.17 12.84 -10.55
N GLU A 173 -21.50 14.13 -10.55
CA GLU A 173 -22.75 14.67 -11.12
C GLU A 173 -22.88 14.31 -12.61
N MET A 174 -21.79 14.41 -13.38
CA MET A 174 -21.76 13.97 -14.79
C MET A 174 -22.09 12.48 -14.95
N LEU A 175 -21.70 11.64 -13.98
CA LEU A 175 -22.08 10.23 -13.97
C LEU A 175 -23.53 10.02 -13.54
N GLY A 176 -24.15 10.98 -12.86
CA GLY A 176 -25.48 10.89 -12.24
C GLY A 176 -25.45 10.60 -10.73
N CYS A 177 -24.30 10.81 -10.08
CA CYS A 177 -24.08 10.58 -8.66
C CYS A 177 -23.98 11.90 -7.89
N ASP A 178 -25.01 12.24 -7.12
CA ASP A 178 -25.06 13.50 -6.36
C ASP A 178 -24.41 13.40 -4.96
N ASP A 179 -24.07 12.18 -4.51
CA ASP A 179 -23.57 11.92 -3.17
C ASP A 179 -22.28 11.07 -3.21
N PRO A 180 -21.10 11.68 -2.96
CA PRO A 180 -19.84 10.94 -2.85
C PRO A 180 -19.88 9.83 -1.79
N GLY A 181 -20.69 9.99 -0.74
CA GLY A 181 -20.92 9.01 0.31
C GLY A 181 -21.64 7.74 -0.16
N LYS A 182 -22.02 7.65 -1.44
CA LYS A 182 -22.55 6.43 -2.08
C LYS A 182 -21.55 5.80 -3.05
N VAL A 183 -20.36 6.36 -3.22
CA VAL A 183 -19.34 5.82 -4.13
C VAL A 183 -18.57 4.71 -3.43
N ILE A 184 -18.52 3.53 -4.04
CA ILE A 184 -17.66 2.42 -3.63
C ILE A 184 -16.59 2.24 -4.71
N CYS A 185 -15.33 2.35 -4.31
CA CYS A 185 -14.21 2.13 -5.22
C CYS A 185 -13.87 0.63 -5.27
N LEU A 186 -13.82 0.06 -6.47
CA LEU A 186 -13.43 -1.34 -6.68
C LEU A 186 -12.01 -1.38 -7.28
N VAL A 187 -11.04 -1.87 -6.50
CA VAL A 187 -9.62 -1.91 -6.85
C VAL A 187 -9.16 -3.36 -6.96
N VAL A 188 -9.30 -3.93 -8.15
CA VAL A 188 -8.91 -5.33 -8.39
C VAL A 188 -7.56 -5.39 -9.08
N ARG A 189 -6.65 -6.21 -8.54
CA ARG A 189 -5.30 -6.33 -9.08
C ARG A 189 -5.28 -7.02 -10.44
N ASP A 190 -4.56 -6.39 -11.35
CA ASP A 190 -4.41 -6.81 -12.74
C ASP A 190 -2.92 -6.67 -13.14
N SER A 191 -2.33 -7.73 -13.70
CA SER A 191 -0.94 -7.75 -14.15
C SER A 191 -0.64 -6.72 -15.24
N ALA A 192 -1.65 -6.24 -15.97
CA ALA A 192 -1.51 -5.25 -17.03
C ALA A 192 -0.74 -4.01 -16.56
N TYR A 193 -0.92 -3.59 -15.30
CA TYR A 193 -0.25 -2.42 -14.77
C TYR A 193 1.26 -2.60 -14.67
N LEU A 194 1.74 -3.69 -14.05
CA LEU A 194 3.18 -3.88 -13.82
C LEU A 194 3.94 -4.13 -15.12
N VAL A 195 3.36 -4.94 -16.02
CA VAL A 195 3.94 -5.24 -17.34
C VAL A 195 4.16 -3.97 -18.14
N ASN A 196 3.19 -3.04 -18.11
CA ASN A 196 3.24 -1.84 -18.92
C ASN A 196 3.93 -0.64 -18.25
N ALA A 197 3.79 -0.47 -16.94
CA ALA A 197 4.35 0.65 -16.20
C ALA A 197 5.85 0.45 -15.91
N ARG A 198 6.32 -0.80 -15.91
CA ARG A 198 7.71 -1.19 -15.60
C ARG A 198 8.18 -2.39 -16.44
N ALA A 199 8.18 -2.20 -17.75
CA ALA A 199 8.67 -3.17 -18.72
C ALA A 199 10.18 -3.48 -18.58
N ASP A 200 10.90 -2.77 -17.70
CA ASP A 200 12.33 -2.95 -17.43
C ASP A 200 12.66 -4.13 -16.50
N ARG A 201 11.64 -4.80 -15.93
CA ARG A 201 11.81 -5.92 -15.02
C ARG A 201 10.66 -6.92 -15.16
N ASP A 202 10.95 -8.20 -14.98
CA ASP A 202 9.91 -9.23 -14.82
C ASP A 202 9.26 -9.14 -13.43
N TRP A 203 7.93 -9.04 -13.43
CA TRP A 203 7.08 -8.93 -12.23
C TRP A 203 6.18 -10.15 -12.04
N SER A 204 6.36 -11.21 -12.83
CA SER A 204 5.58 -12.46 -12.81
C SER A 204 5.46 -13.09 -11.42
N TYR A 205 6.48 -12.92 -10.58
CA TYR A 205 6.51 -13.38 -9.19
C TYR A 205 5.40 -12.79 -8.29
N HIS A 206 4.66 -11.76 -8.75
CA HIS A 206 3.50 -11.20 -8.05
C HIS A 206 2.15 -11.64 -8.62
N ASN A 207 2.10 -12.41 -9.71
CA ASN A 207 0.86 -12.76 -10.43
C ASN A 207 -0.12 -13.59 -9.58
N PHE A 208 0.38 -14.31 -8.57
CA PHE A 208 -0.44 -15.08 -7.64
C PHE A 208 -1.44 -14.22 -6.83
N ARG A 209 -1.25 -12.89 -6.82
CA ARG A 209 -2.17 -11.92 -6.19
C ARG A 209 -3.18 -11.33 -7.16
N ASP A 210 -3.01 -11.55 -8.46
CA ASP A 210 -4.00 -11.15 -9.44
C ASP A 210 -5.26 -12.01 -9.24
N THR A 211 -6.40 -11.49 -9.66
CA THR A 211 -7.67 -12.21 -9.58
C THR A 211 -8.55 -11.80 -10.75
N SER A 212 -9.59 -12.59 -11.03
CA SER A 212 -10.49 -12.29 -12.15
C SER A 212 -11.42 -11.14 -11.78
N ILE A 213 -11.50 -10.13 -12.64
CA ILE A 213 -12.50 -9.06 -12.46
C ILE A 213 -13.93 -9.59 -12.57
N ASP A 214 -14.14 -10.70 -13.27
CA ASP A 214 -15.46 -11.31 -13.45
C ASP A 214 -16.05 -11.81 -12.12
N ASP A 215 -15.21 -12.18 -11.14
CA ASP A 215 -15.64 -12.63 -9.81
C ASP A 215 -16.25 -11.50 -8.96
N TYR A 216 -16.13 -10.25 -9.41
CA TYR A 216 -16.67 -9.06 -8.74
C TYR A 216 -17.95 -8.53 -9.39
N CYS A 217 -18.37 -9.08 -10.53
CA CYS A 217 -19.55 -8.62 -11.25
C CYS A 217 -20.84 -8.75 -10.42
N GLN A 218 -20.99 -9.87 -9.70
CA GLN A 218 -22.17 -10.12 -8.86
C GLN A 218 -22.28 -9.08 -7.74
N ILE A 219 -21.21 -8.89 -6.97
CA ILE A 219 -21.24 -7.92 -5.86
C ILE A 219 -21.39 -6.48 -6.35
N ALA A 220 -20.77 -6.12 -7.48
CA ALA A 220 -20.93 -4.81 -8.08
C ALA A 220 -22.39 -4.55 -8.48
N GLN A 221 -23.07 -5.54 -9.08
CA GLN A 221 -24.49 -5.46 -9.40
C GLN A 221 -25.34 -5.29 -8.13
N THR A 222 -25.14 -6.15 -7.12
CA THR A 222 -25.90 -6.12 -5.86
C THR A 222 -25.78 -4.78 -5.15
N LEU A 223 -24.57 -4.22 -5.02
CA LEU A 223 -24.37 -2.91 -4.41
C LEU A 223 -25.04 -1.79 -5.22
N ALA A 224 -25.02 -1.89 -6.55
CA ALA A 224 -25.61 -0.89 -7.41
C ALA A 224 -27.15 -0.87 -7.32
N GLU A 225 -27.75 -2.05 -7.18
CA GLU A 225 -29.19 -2.23 -6.88
C GLU A 225 -29.56 -1.67 -5.50
N LYS A 226 -28.66 -1.78 -4.51
CA LYS A 226 -28.80 -1.14 -3.19
C LYS A 226 -28.67 0.39 -3.20
N GLY A 227 -28.31 1.00 -4.34
CA GLY A 227 -28.22 2.46 -4.47
C GLY A 227 -26.81 3.03 -4.49
N TYR A 228 -25.78 2.19 -4.40
CA TYR A 228 -24.39 2.63 -4.47
C TYR A 228 -23.91 2.85 -5.91
N TRP A 229 -22.84 3.62 -6.05
CA TRP A 229 -22.10 3.83 -7.29
C TRP A 229 -20.79 3.08 -7.24
N ILE A 230 -20.58 2.14 -8.14
CA ILE A 230 -19.41 1.26 -8.12
C ILE A 230 -18.47 1.76 -9.20
N LEU A 231 -17.33 2.31 -8.78
CA LEU A 231 -16.32 2.81 -9.70
C LEU A 231 -15.14 1.86 -9.66
N ARG A 232 -14.94 1.09 -10.75
CA ARG A 232 -13.73 0.28 -10.89
C ARG A 232 -12.54 1.16 -11.18
N MET A 233 -11.59 1.15 -10.25
CA MET A 233 -10.38 1.95 -10.29
C MET A 233 -9.23 1.21 -10.98
N GLY A 234 -8.26 1.96 -11.49
CA GLY A 234 -7.05 1.39 -12.09
C GLY A 234 -6.51 2.25 -13.22
N LYS A 235 -5.20 2.12 -13.49
CA LYS A 235 -4.52 2.88 -14.56
C LYS A 235 -4.42 2.08 -15.87
N LYS A 236 -4.20 0.77 -15.79
CA LYS A 236 -4.13 -0.15 -16.93
C LYS A 236 -4.70 -1.49 -16.50
N VAL A 237 -5.61 -2.04 -17.30
CA VAL A 237 -6.34 -3.26 -17.03
C VAL A 237 -6.41 -4.13 -18.29
N HIS A 238 -6.43 -5.45 -18.13
CA HIS A 238 -6.53 -6.41 -19.23
C HIS A 238 -7.96 -6.58 -19.75
N ARG A 239 -8.94 -6.62 -18.85
CA ARG A 239 -10.36 -6.87 -19.18
C ARG A 239 -11.25 -5.78 -18.60
N PRO A 240 -12.32 -5.36 -19.30
CA PRO A 240 -13.32 -4.47 -18.73
C PRO A 240 -14.19 -5.20 -17.70
N LEU A 241 -14.75 -4.46 -16.74
CA LEU A 241 -15.82 -4.92 -15.85
C LEU A 241 -17.13 -4.97 -16.64
N LYS A 242 -17.77 -6.14 -16.68
CA LYS A 242 -18.93 -6.40 -17.53
C LYS A 242 -20.22 -6.44 -16.71
N VAL A 243 -20.66 -5.27 -16.27
CA VAL A 243 -21.92 -5.11 -15.55
C VAL A 243 -22.76 -4.04 -16.25
N GLY A 244 -23.98 -4.39 -16.66
CA GLY A 244 -24.85 -3.53 -17.46
C GLY A 244 -25.66 -2.49 -16.66
N HIS A 245 -25.32 -2.25 -15.40
CA HIS A 245 -26.07 -1.37 -14.51
C HIS A 245 -25.56 0.07 -14.59
N PRO A 246 -26.44 1.11 -14.66
CA PRO A 246 -26.03 2.50 -14.88
C PRO A 246 -25.15 3.08 -13.77
N ARG A 247 -25.25 2.55 -12.54
CA ARG A 247 -24.40 2.94 -11.40
C ARG A 247 -23.07 2.19 -11.32
N VAL A 248 -22.76 1.30 -12.26
CA VAL A 248 -21.48 0.60 -12.33
C VAL A 248 -20.65 1.21 -13.46
N VAL A 249 -19.53 1.83 -13.09
CA VAL A 249 -18.68 2.60 -13.98
C VAL A 249 -17.29 2.00 -13.99
N ASP A 250 -16.86 1.48 -15.14
CA ASP A 250 -15.49 1.02 -15.34
C ASP A 250 -14.54 2.19 -15.61
N TYR A 251 -14.29 3.00 -14.56
CA TYR A 251 -13.44 4.19 -14.63
C TYR A 251 -12.04 3.91 -15.17
N ALA A 252 -11.46 2.74 -14.86
CA ALA A 252 -10.17 2.30 -15.37
C ALA A 252 -10.09 2.23 -16.91
N CYS A 253 -11.22 1.98 -17.58
CA CYS A 253 -11.34 1.89 -19.03
C CYS A 253 -11.79 3.20 -19.71
N ARG A 254 -12.06 4.27 -18.95
CA ARG A 254 -12.54 5.54 -19.52
C ARG A 254 -11.41 6.45 -20.00
N THR A 255 -11.72 7.30 -20.97
CA THR A 255 -10.79 8.29 -21.53
C THR A 255 -10.58 9.51 -20.61
N ASP A 256 -11.52 9.78 -19.71
CA ASP A 256 -11.47 10.89 -18.76
C ASP A 256 -10.73 10.53 -17.44
N ARG A 257 -10.21 9.31 -17.34
CA ARG A 257 -9.33 8.89 -16.24
C ARG A 257 -8.11 9.79 -16.12
N CYS A 258 -7.89 10.37 -14.95
CA CYS A 258 -6.75 11.24 -14.71
C CYS A 258 -6.20 11.12 -13.29
N ASP A 259 -4.92 11.48 -13.13
CA ASP A 259 -4.21 11.38 -11.84
C ASP A 259 -4.95 12.12 -10.70
N PHE A 260 -5.70 13.19 -11.00
CA PHE A 260 -6.55 13.88 -10.02
C PHE A 260 -7.70 13.00 -9.51
N LEU A 261 -8.49 12.43 -10.42
CA LEU A 261 -9.64 11.58 -10.08
C LEU A 261 -9.19 10.26 -9.44
N ASP A 262 -8.03 9.72 -9.83
CA ASP A 262 -7.44 8.52 -9.19
C ASP A 262 -7.28 8.71 -7.67
N VAL A 263 -6.94 9.93 -7.23
CA VAL A 263 -6.74 10.27 -5.81
C VAL A 263 -8.05 10.74 -5.18
N TRP A 264 -8.81 11.60 -5.86
CA TRP A 264 -10.03 12.19 -5.31
C TRP A 264 -11.14 11.16 -5.06
N LEU A 265 -11.34 10.21 -5.99
CA LEU A 265 -12.37 9.19 -5.84
C LEU A 265 -12.08 8.26 -4.66
N MET A 266 -10.84 7.78 -4.53
CA MET A 266 -10.42 6.94 -3.39
C MET A 266 -10.49 7.69 -2.06
N ALA A 267 -10.21 8.99 -2.05
CA ALA A 267 -10.22 9.80 -0.84
C ALA A 267 -11.63 10.22 -0.37
N ASN A 268 -12.65 10.09 -1.22
CA ASN A 268 -14.02 10.52 -0.93
C ASN A 268 -15.05 9.39 -1.04
N CYS A 269 -14.61 8.16 -1.30
CA CYS A 269 -15.52 7.02 -1.35
C CYS A 269 -16.10 6.71 0.04
N PHE A 270 -17.24 6.01 0.03
CA PHE A 270 -17.84 5.42 1.23
C PHE A 270 -16.93 4.35 1.83
N PHE A 271 -16.48 3.41 0.99
CA PHE A 271 -15.41 2.47 1.28
C PHE A 271 -14.79 1.94 -0.01
N ALA A 272 -13.66 1.24 0.09
CA ALA A 272 -13.03 0.55 -1.03
C ALA A 272 -13.08 -0.97 -0.89
N ILE A 273 -13.29 -1.67 -2.00
CA ILE A 273 -13.11 -3.11 -2.15
C ILE A 273 -11.78 -3.32 -2.86
N SER A 274 -10.85 -4.06 -2.26
CA SER A 274 -9.52 -4.24 -2.83
C SER A 274 -8.95 -5.65 -2.67
N THR A 275 -7.88 -5.94 -3.39
CA THR A 275 -7.06 -7.15 -3.24
C THR A 275 -5.63 -6.83 -2.74
N GLY A 276 -5.38 -5.65 -2.17
CA GLY A 276 -4.07 -5.26 -1.62
C GLY A 276 -3.13 -4.65 -2.68
N LEU A 277 -3.40 -3.40 -3.05
CA LEU A 277 -2.66 -2.60 -4.02
C LEU A 277 -2.17 -1.28 -3.42
N GLY A 278 -1.17 -0.68 -4.07
CA GLY A 278 -0.71 0.65 -3.64
C GLY A 278 -1.74 1.77 -3.81
N LEU A 279 -2.87 1.57 -4.50
CA LEU A 279 -3.91 2.60 -4.55
C LEU A 279 -4.69 2.69 -3.23
N ASP A 280 -4.72 1.60 -2.46
CA ASP A 280 -5.40 1.46 -1.17
C ASP A 280 -4.86 2.45 -0.14
N SER A 281 -3.55 2.75 -0.21
CA SER A 281 -2.94 3.76 0.66
C SER A 281 -3.50 5.16 0.46
N VAL A 282 -4.22 5.44 -0.64
CA VAL A 282 -4.99 6.68 -0.77
C VAL A 282 -6.20 6.65 0.15
N ALA A 283 -6.96 5.56 0.16
CA ALA A 283 -8.06 5.38 1.12
C ALA A 283 -7.52 5.48 2.56
N ASP A 284 -6.39 4.83 2.87
CA ASP A 284 -5.75 4.92 4.19
C ASP A 284 -5.44 6.37 4.59
N ALA A 285 -4.80 7.11 3.69
CA ALA A 285 -4.37 8.47 3.96
C ALA A 285 -5.55 9.39 4.29
N PHE A 286 -6.73 9.10 3.74
CA PHE A 286 -7.97 9.84 3.97
C PHE A 286 -8.95 9.12 4.92
N ARG A 287 -8.47 8.09 5.64
CA ARG A 287 -9.24 7.32 6.63
C ARG A 287 -10.53 6.72 6.08
N ARG A 288 -10.49 6.23 4.84
CA ARG A 288 -11.62 5.51 4.23
C ARG A 288 -11.58 4.03 4.61
N PRO A 289 -12.70 3.46 5.06
CA PRO A 289 -12.79 2.03 5.35
C PRO A 289 -12.50 1.19 4.11
N GLN A 290 -11.96 -0.02 4.32
CA GLN A 290 -11.60 -0.93 3.23
C GLN A 290 -11.94 -2.39 3.52
N VAL A 291 -12.44 -3.10 2.52
CA VAL A 291 -12.55 -4.56 2.54
C VAL A 291 -11.55 -5.16 1.57
N PHE A 292 -10.69 -6.02 2.09
CA PHE A 292 -9.67 -6.73 1.36
C PHE A 292 -10.12 -8.17 1.13
N VAL A 293 -10.37 -8.55 -0.12
CA VAL A 293 -10.71 -9.93 -0.52
C VAL A 293 -9.61 -10.49 -1.40
N ASN A 294 -9.45 -11.82 -1.41
CA ASN A 294 -8.32 -12.46 -2.09
C ASN A 294 -6.96 -11.91 -1.63
N TYR A 295 -6.86 -11.52 -0.36
CA TYR A 295 -5.64 -10.92 0.18
C TYR A 295 -4.56 -11.98 0.41
N LEU A 296 -3.32 -11.68 0.03
CA LEU A 296 -2.17 -12.55 0.31
C LEU A 296 -0.86 -11.75 0.25
N PRO A 297 0.09 -11.97 1.19
CA PRO A 297 0.07 -12.94 2.29
C PRO A 297 -0.73 -12.50 3.52
N LEU A 298 -1.29 -13.45 4.28
CA LEU A 298 -2.10 -13.17 5.48
C LEU A 298 -1.33 -12.38 6.55
N MET A 299 -0.04 -12.69 6.78
CA MET A 299 0.77 -11.92 7.74
C MET A 299 1.02 -10.48 7.32
N ASP A 300 0.97 -10.19 6.03
CA ASP A 300 1.10 -8.82 5.53
C ASP A 300 -0.28 -8.16 5.42
N MET A 301 -1.32 -8.62 6.14
CA MET A 301 -2.59 -7.91 6.15
C MET A 301 -2.47 -6.55 6.84
N GLU A 302 -3.26 -5.60 6.36
CA GLU A 302 -3.35 -4.27 6.94
C GLU A 302 -4.28 -4.31 8.16
N ALA A 303 -3.90 -3.61 9.23
CA ALA A 303 -4.60 -3.72 10.52
C ALA A 303 -4.67 -2.40 11.31
N TRP A 304 -4.34 -1.27 10.68
CA TRP A 304 -4.28 0.05 11.32
C TRP A 304 -5.49 0.94 11.04
N GLY A 305 -6.49 0.44 10.32
CA GLY A 305 -7.74 1.14 10.02
C GLY A 305 -8.96 0.22 10.16
N GLU A 306 -10.12 0.77 9.84
CA GLU A 306 -11.39 0.04 9.78
C GLU A 306 -11.39 -0.86 8.54
N TYR A 307 -10.87 -2.08 8.73
CA TYR A 307 -10.61 -3.03 7.66
C TYR A 307 -11.27 -4.38 7.91
N LEU A 308 -11.79 -4.99 6.85
CA LEU A 308 -12.17 -6.40 6.84
C LEU A 308 -11.31 -7.16 5.83
N THR A 309 -10.56 -8.16 6.28
CA THR A 309 -9.71 -8.96 5.38
C THR A 309 -10.22 -10.38 5.24
N VAL A 310 -10.28 -10.89 4.02
CA VAL A 310 -10.51 -12.30 3.70
C VAL A 310 -9.38 -12.77 2.77
N PRO A 311 -8.49 -13.65 3.25
CA PRO A 311 -7.34 -14.08 2.47
C PRO A 311 -7.73 -15.09 1.38
N LYS A 312 -6.82 -15.30 0.43
CA LYS A 312 -6.90 -16.47 -0.46
C LYS A 312 -6.81 -17.77 0.35
N ILE A 313 -7.36 -18.85 -0.18
CA ILE A 313 -7.36 -20.17 0.46
C ILE A 313 -6.04 -20.86 0.17
N LEU A 314 -5.31 -21.28 1.21
CA LEU A 314 -4.05 -22.00 1.10
C LEU A 314 -4.21 -23.46 1.52
N SER A 315 -3.71 -24.39 0.71
CA SER A 315 -3.69 -25.83 1.03
C SER A 315 -2.38 -26.49 0.60
N TRP A 316 -2.03 -27.60 1.25
CA TRP A 316 -0.90 -28.43 0.85
C TRP A 316 -1.23 -29.19 -0.43
N ALA A 317 -0.30 -29.18 -1.39
CA ALA A 317 -0.53 -29.74 -2.72
C ALA A 317 -0.63 -31.27 -2.73
N ASP A 318 0.00 -31.94 -1.77
CA ASP A 318 0.04 -33.41 -1.67
C ASP A 318 -1.26 -34.01 -1.10
N SER A 319 -1.86 -33.34 -0.12
CA SER A 319 -2.96 -33.83 0.71
C SER A 319 -4.25 -33.06 0.49
N GLY A 320 -4.18 -31.87 -0.12
CA GLY A 320 -5.31 -30.95 -0.26
C GLY A 320 -5.74 -30.32 1.07
N ARG A 321 -5.04 -30.62 2.18
CA ARG A 321 -5.37 -30.10 3.51
C ARG A 321 -5.10 -28.59 3.56
N SER A 322 -6.08 -27.83 4.04
CA SER A 322 -5.90 -26.39 4.30
C SER A 322 -4.78 -26.12 5.32
N LEU A 323 -4.01 -25.06 5.08
CA LEU A 323 -2.95 -24.65 6.00
C LEU A 323 -3.55 -24.07 7.29
N THR A 324 -2.96 -24.47 8.42
CA THR A 324 -3.25 -23.84 9.72
C THR A 324 -2.72 -22.40 9.74
N LEU A 325 -3.20 -21.57 10.66
CA LEU A 325 -2.73 -20.19 10.78
C LEU A 325 -1.22 -20.09 11.01
N ALA A 326 -0.65 -21.00 11.80
CA ALA A 326 0.79 -21.07 12.05
C ALA A 326 1.58 -21.46 10.78
N GLU A 327 1.06 -22.40 9.99
CA GLU A 327 1.66 -22.78 8.69
C GLU A 327 1.61 -21.61 7.71
N GLN A 328 0.47 -20.90 7.63
CA GLN A 328 0.34 -19.70 6.78
C GLN A 328 1.30 -18.58 7.21
N ALA A 329 1.53 -18.41 8.51
CA ALA A 329 2.49 -17.44 9.03
C ALA A 329 3.94 -17.78 8.65
N ALA A 330 4.34 -19.04 8.87
CA ALA A 330 5.68 -19.54 8.56
C ALA A 330 6.02 -19.48 7.05
N HIS A 331 5.01 -19.57 6.19
CA HIS A 331 5.16 -19.52 4.73
C HIS A 331 4.69 -18.18 4.11
N SER A 332 4.65 -17.11 4.90
CA SER A 332 4.31 -15.78 4.40
C SER A 332 5.36 -15.28 3.40
N SER A 333 4.94 -14.97 2.17
CA SER A 333 5.83 -14.47 1.13
C SER A 333 5.13 -13.55 0.14
N LEU A 334 5.88 -12.56 -0.36
CA LEU A 334 5.47 -11.72 -1.49
C LEU A 334 5.89 -12.30 -2.85
N ASN A 335 6.44 -13.52 -2.86
CA ASN A 335 6.98 -14.20 -4.04
C ASN A 335 6.19 -15.49 -4.35
N ALA A 336 5.57 -15.58 -5.53
CA ALA A 336 4.85 -16.75 -6.02
C ALA A 336 5.70 -18.03 -5.96
N ASP A 337 6.97 -17.94 -6.36
CA ASP A 337 7.87 -19.10 -6.42
C ASP A 337 8.08 -19.73 -5.04
N HIS A 338 7.91 -18.97 -3.96
CA HIS A 338 8.01 -19.50 -2.61
C HIS A 338 6.91 -20.53 -2.36
N TYR A 339 5.64 -20.17 -2.60
CA TYR A 339 4.50 -21.07 -2.38
C TYR A 339 4.61 -22.34 -3.21
N GLN A 340 4.96 -22.21 -4.49
CA GLN A 340 5.14 -23.36 -5.36
C GLN A 340 6.25 -24.29 -4.87
N LYS A 341 7.40 -23.75 -4.45
CA LYS A 341 8.54 -24.54 -3.94
C LYS A 341 8.23 -25.24 -2.62
N GLN A 342 7.35 -24.67 -1.80
CA GLN A 342 6.90 -25.28 -0.55
C GLN A 342 5.74 -26.27 -0.76
N GLY A 343 5.27 -26.46 -2.00
CA GLY A 343 4.13 -27.34 -2.27
C GLY A 343 2.81 -26.77 -1.73
N ILE A 344 2.64 -25.44 -1.75
CA ILE A 344 1.42 -24.77 -1.31
C ILE A 344 0.60 -24.36 -2.53
N ASN A 345 -0.64 -24.86 -2.59
CA ASN A 345 -1.65 -24.44 -3.53
C ASN A 345 -2.33 -23.15 -3.04
N ILE A 346 -2.55 -22.22 -3.97
CA ILE A 346 -3.27 -20.96 -3.74
C ILE A 346 -4.56 -21.02 -4.53
N GLN A 347 -5.68 -20.78 -3.87
CA GLN A 347 -6.99 -20.74 -4.47
C GLN A 347 -7.68 -19.40 -4.16
N ASP A 348 -8.27 -18.81 -5.19
CA ASP A 348 -9.10 -17.61 -5.08
C ASP A 348 -10.42 -17.93 -4.36
N LEU A 349 -10.92 -16.94 -3.64
CA LEU A 349 -12.27 -16.92 -3.10
C LEU A 349 -13.29 -17.03 -4.24
N SER A 350 -14.42 -17.69 -3.96
CA SER A 350 -15.54 -17.69 -4.91
C SER A 350 -16.22 -16.31 -4.97
N SER A 351 -16.96 -16.03 -6.05
CA SER A 351 -17.81 -14.82 -6.16
C SER A 351 -18.78 -14.69 -4.97
N THR A 352 -19.26 -15.82 -4.43
CA THR A 352 -20.12 -15.85 -3.24
C THR A 352 -19.35 -15.42 -2.00
N ASP A 353 -18.16 -15.97 -1.75
CA ASP A 353 -17.36 -15.60 -0.57
C ASP A 353 -16.93 -14.14 -0.61
N ILE A 354 -16.60 -13.63 -1.81
CA ILE A 354 -16.33 -12.20 -2.03
C ILE A 354 -17.58 -11.37 -1.70
N SER A 355 -18.74 -11.77 -2.20
CA SER A 355 -20.01 -11.07 -1.96
C SER A 355 -20.36 -11.04 -0.48
N ASP A 356 -20.22 -12.17 0.22
CA ASP A 356 -20.50 -12.29 1.65
C ASP A 356 -19.59 -11.37 2.48
N ALA A 357 -18.29 -11.33 2.18
CA ALA A 357 -17.35 -10.45 2.85
C ALA A 357 -17.67 -8.96 2.65
N VAL A 358 -17.98 -8.57 1.41
CA VAL A 358 -18.31 -7.18 1.08
C VAL A 358 -19.64 -6.77 1.71
N MET A 359 -20.65 -7.64 1.70
CA MET A 359 -21.95 -7.37 2.32
C MET A 359 -21.87 -7.34 3.84
N GLU A 360 -21.03 -8.18 4.47
CA GLU A 360 -20.70 -8.07 5.89
C GLU A 360 -20.11 -6.69 6.18
N PHE A 361 -19.14 -6.24 5.38
CA PHE A 361 -18.47 -4.97 5.60
C PHE A 361 -19.43 -3.77 5.44
N GLU A 362 -20.25 -3.77 4.40
CA GLU A 362 -21.28 -2.73 4.20
C GLU A 362 -22.30 -2.72 5.35
N ALA A 363 -22.72 -3.88 5.84
CA ALA A 363 -23.61 -3.98 6.98
C ALA A 363 -22.96 -3.46 8.28
N ARG A 364 -21.64 -3.63 8.46
CA ARG A 364 -20.90 -3.05 9.60
C ARG A 364 -20.90 -1.53 9.54
N LEU A 365 -20.55 -0.96 8.39
CA LEU A 365 -20.48 0.50 8.19
C LEU A 365 -21.85 1.17 8.33
N THR A 366 -22.94 0.46 8.02
CA THR A 366 -24.32 0.96 8.17
C THR A 366 -24.95 0.61 9.53
N GLY A 367 -24.21 -0.01 10.45
CA GLY A 367 -24.68 -0.38 11.79
C GLY A 367 -25.70 -1.53 11.83
N GLN A 368 -25.81 -2.29 10.74
CA GLN A 368 -26.73 -3.41 10.58
C GLN A 368 -26.10 -4.76 10.96
N TRP A 369 -24.77 -4.83 11.04
CA TRP A 369 -24.06 -6.05 11.45
C TRP A 369 -23.99 -6.19 12.96
N ARG A 370 -24.39 -7.35 13.49
CA ARG A 370 -24.27 -7.69 14.91
C ARG A 370 -23.59 -9.04 15.06
N LEU A 371 -22.53 -9.07 15.86
CA LEU A 371 -21.84 -10.30 16.20
C LEU A 371 -22.56 -11.04 17.33
N SER A 372 -22.61 -12.36 17.25
CA SER A 372 -22.90 -13.21 18.41
C SER A 372 -21.67 -13.32 19.33
N ASP A 373 -21.89 -13.74 20.57
CA ASP A 373 -20.79 -13.95 21.53
C ASP A 373 -19.74 -14.95 21.01
N ASP A 374 -20.19 -16.00 20.31
CA ASP A 374 -19.31 -16.98 19.66
C ASP A 374 -18.45 -16.34 18.56
N GLU A 375 -19.00 -15.43 17.77
CA GLU A 375 -18.23 -14.73 16.74
C GLU A 375 -17.23 -13.76 17.35
N VAL A 376 -17.61 -13.04 18.41
CA VAL A 376 -16.69 -12.18 19.17
C VAL A 376 -15.50 -13.01 19.68
N ALA A 377 -15.78 -14.16 20.31
CA ALA A 377 -14.75 -15.08 20.78
C ALA A 377 -13.87 -15.61 19.64
N LEU A 378 -14.46 -15.90 18.47
CA LEU A 378 -13.74 -16.39 17.30
C LEU A 378 -12.76 -15.35 16.74
N HIS A 379 -13.18 -14.09 16.64
CA HIS A 379 -12.32 -12.97 16.23
C HIS A 379 -11.17 -12.74 17.23
N GLN A 380 -11.45 -12.82 18.54
CA GLN A 380 -10.43 -12.72 19.58
C GLN A 380 -9.42 -13.86 19.52
N ARG A 381 -9.88 -15.09 19.25
CA ARG A 381 -9.03 -16.26 19.07
C ARG A 381 -8.11 -16.09 17.87
N PHE A 382 -8.63 -15.57 16.75
CA PHE A 382 -7.82 -15.28 15.57
C PHE A 382 -6.66 -14.31 15.89
N TRP A 383 -6.95 -13.16 16.49
CA TRP A 383 -5.90 -12.19 16.83
C TRP A 383 -4.93 -12.68 17.90
N THR A 384 -5.40 -13.49 18.86
CA THR A 384 -4.53 -14.15 19.84
C THR A 384 -3.55 -15.10 19.16
N ALA A 385 -4.04 -15.92 18.22
CA ALA A 385 -3.20 -16.87 17.48
C ALA A 385 -2.24 -16.17 16.52
N MET A 386 -2.68 -15.08 15.85
CA MET A 386 -1.81 -14.22 15.04
C MET A 386 -0.66 -13.64 15.86
N ARG A 387 -0.95 -13.08 17.05
CA ARG A 387 0.07 -12.51 17.96
C ARG A 387 1.08 -13.54 18.48
N ALA A 388 0.68 -14.81 18.54
CA ALA A 388 1.56 -15.89 18.96
C ALA A 388 2.54 -16.33 17.85
N CYS A 389 2.33 -15.91 16.60
CA CYS A 389 3.23 -16.25 15.50
C CYS A 389 4.54 -15.42 15.60
N PRO A 390 5.72 -16.03 15.44
CA PRO A 390 7.01 -15.31 15.54
C PRO A 390 7.15 -14.11 14.60
N GLU A 391 6.48 -14.15 13.45
CA GLU A 391 6.51 -13.13 12.41
C GLU A 391 5.64 -11.90 12.75
N PHE A 392 4.81 -11.96 13.80
CA PHE A 392 3.80 -10.94 14.07
C PHE A 392 4.41 -9.53 14.16
N ASP A 393 5.44 -9.33 14.98
CA ASP A 393 6.06 -8.01 15.20
C ASP A 393 6.79 -7.48 13.94
N HIS A 394 7.10 -8.35 12.98
CA HIS A 394 7.65 -7.93 11.70
C HIS A 394 6.62 -7.14 10.87
N TYR A 395 5.34 -7.51 10.93
CA TYR A 395 4.29 -6.90 10.14
C TYR A 395 3.40 -5.96 10.95
N HIS A 396 3.12 -6.31 12.19
CA HIS A 396 2.09 -5.68 13.01
C HIS A 396 2.67 -4.94 14.22
N GLY A 397 1.79 -4.15 14.87
CA GLY A 397 2.05 -3.45 16.11
C GLY A 397 0.71 -3.17 16.79
N TRP A 398 0.31 -1.90 16.81
CA TRP A 398 -1.05 -1.52 17.14
C TRP A 398 -2.05 -2.09 16.12
N ILE A 399 -3.18 -2.58 16.62
CA ILE A 399 -4.28 -3.16 15.81
C ILE A 399 -5.52 -2.31 16.05
N HIS A 400 -6.12 -1.83 14.98
CA HIS A 400 -7.33 -1.02 15.03
C HIS A 400 -8.49 -1.83 15.64
N PRO A 401 -9.34 -1.23 16.49
CA PRO A 401 -10.47 -1.93 17.08
C PRO A 401 -11.38 -2.55 16.04
N GLU A 402 -11.58 -1.92 14.88
CA GLU A 402 -12.36 -2.45 13.76
C GLU A 402 -11.52 -3.15 12.66
N ALA A 403 -10.25 -3.50 12.93
CA ALA A 403 -9.51 -4.42 12.06
C ALA A 403 -9.97 -5.86 12.31
N ARG A 404 -10.57 -6.46 11.30
CA ARG A 404 -11.30 -7.74 11.38
C ARG A 404 -10.94 -8.66 10.23
N VAL A 405 -11.21 -9.95 10.43
CA VAL A 405 -11.22 -10.95 9.36
C VAL A 405 -12.67 -11.30 9.04
N GLY A 406 -13.01 -11.60 7.79
CA GLY A 406 -14.39 -11.97 7.40
C GLY A 406 -14.99 -13.02 8.33
N THR A 407 -16.17 -12.74 8.88
CA THR A 407 -16.82 -13.60 9.89
C THR A 407 -17.30 -14.90 9.27
N GLY A 408 -17.84 -14.85 8.04
CA GLY A 408 -18.16 -16.04 7.25
C GLY A 408 -16.94 -16.93 7.02
N TYR A 409 -15.81 -16.33 6.62
CA TYR A 409 -14.54 -17.04 6.44
C TYR A 409 -14.06 -17.69 7.74
N LEU A 410 -14.03 -16.94 8.85
CA LEU A 410 -13.60 -17.49 10.14
C LEU A 410 -14.47 -18.68 10.55
N ARG A 411 -15.79 -18.59 10.39
CA ARG A 411 -16.73 -19.68 10.71
C ARG A 411 -16.43 -20.95 9.92
N GLN A 412 -16.21 -20.81 8.62
CA GLN A 412 -15.91 -21.94 7.73
C GLN A 412 -14.51 -22.52 7.99
N ALA A 413 -13.51 -21.66 8.20
CA ALA A 413 -12.11 -22.05 8.26
C ALA A 413 -11.61 -22.40 9.66
N GLN A 414 -12.34 -22.10 10.74
CA GLN A 414 -11.86 -22.23 12.13
C GLN A 414 -11.24 -23.60 12.47
N ALA A 415 -11.82 -24.70 11.98
CA ALA A 415 -11.32 -26.04 12.26
C ALA A 415 -9.92 -26.25 11.68
N SER A 416 -9.68 -25.73 10.48
CA SER A 416 -8.37 -25.78 9.81
C SER A 416 -7.38 -24.76 10.38
N LEU A 417 -7.80 -23.51 10.57
CA LEU A 417 -6.93 -22.43 11.03
C LEU A 417 -6.31 -22.71 12.40
N PHE A 418 -7.06 -23.35 13.29
CA PHE A 418 -6.64 -23.59 14.66
C PHE A 418 -6.35 -25.07 14.96
N ALA A 419 -6.21 -25.91 13.94
CA ALA A 419 -5.77 -27.28 14.14
C ALA A 419 -4.36 -27.30 14.75
N GLN A 420 -4.11 -28.22 15.69
CA GLN A 420 -2.77 -28.44 16.20
C GLN A 420 -1.93 -29.15 15.13
N VAL A 421 -0.77 -28.58 14.80
CA VAL A 421 0.20 -29.23 13.91
C VAL A 421 0.83 -30.36 14.71
N SER A 422 0.63 -31.62 14.30
CA SER A 422 1.32 -32.75 14.92
C SER A 422 2.82 -32.68 14.60
N ASP A 423 3.66 -32.92 15.60
CA ASP A 423 5.13 -32.85 15.47
C ASP A 423 5.72 -33.78 14.40
N SER A 424 4.93 -34.69 13.84
CA SER A 424 5.31 -35.58 12.74
C SER A 424 5.46 -34.89 11.38
N ALA A 425 5.03 -33.63 11.22
CA ALA A 425 5.04 -32.91 9.94
C ALA A 425 6.17 -31.86 9.82
N ARG A 426 7.09 -31.79 10.79
CA ARG A 426 8.24 -30.84 10.81
C ARG A 426 9.54 -31.39 10.21
N ALA A 427 9.50 -32.53 9.52
CA ALA A 427 10.69 -33.19 8.96
C ALA A 427 10.93 -32.82 7.50
#